data_AF-A0A838Q9B7-F1
#
_entry.id   AF-A0A838Q9B7-F1
#
_cell.length_a   1.000
_cell.length_b   1.000
_cell.length_c   1.000
_cell.angle_alpha   90.00
_cell.angle_beta   90.00
_cell.angle_gamma   90.00
#
_symmetry.space_group_name_H-M   'P 1'
#
loop_
_entity.id
_entity.type
_entity.pdbx_description
1 polymer ?
#
loop_
_entity_poly.entity_id
_entity_poly.type
_entity_poly.pdbx_seq_one_letter_code
_entity_poly.pdbx_strand_id
1 'polypeptide(L)' 'MKLKFADFTRTTVERAGLPLSLENFRLLLAEGFARTGKSVRLLGVGVRFASIAVEQAQLSLL' A
#
# COMPACT_ATOMS: atom_id res chain seq x y z
N MET A 1 2.61 -0.96 -1.36
CA MET A 1 4.05 -0.68 -1.53
C MET A 1 4.47 0.48 -0.66
N LYS A 2 5.50 0.34 0.17
CA LYS A 2 6.02 1.35 1.09
C LYS A 2 7.49 1.62 0.79
N LEU A 3 7.85 2.88 0.58
CA LEU A 3 9.23 3.32 0.38
C LEU A 3 9.61 4.20 1.58
N LYS A 4 10.74 3.90 2.24
CA LYS A 4 11.39 4.82 3.17
C LYS A 4 12.68 5.33 2.57
N PHE A 5 12.92 6.62 2.68
CA PHE A 5 14.05 7.32 2.08
C PHE A 5 15.18 7.55 3.08
N ALA A 6 16.36 7.91 2.58
CA ALA A 6 17.56 8.14 3.40
C ALA A 6 17.34 9.22 4.48
N ASP A 7 16.53 10.23 4.19
CA ASP A 7 16.11 11.30 5.11
C ASP A 7 15.01 10.88 6.11
N PHE A 8 14.75 9.57 6.23
CA PHE A 8 13.73 8.97 7.10
C PHE A 8 12.28 9.35 6.76
N THR A 9 12.04 10.08 5.67
CA THR A 9 10.68 10.28 5.15
C THR A 9 10.15 8.99 4.50
N ARG A 10 8.83 8.90 4.31
CA ARG A 10 8.18 7.72 3.72
C ARG A 10 7.06 8.08 2.77
N THR A 11 6.84 7.25 1.75
CA THR A 11 5.64 7.26 0.93
C THR A 11 5.06 5.85 0.81
N THR A 12 3.75 5.75 0.66
CA THR A 12 3.04 4.49 0.46
C THR A 12 2.13 4.63 -0.75
N VAL A 13 2.10 3.59 -1.57
CA VAL A 13 1.18 3.43 -2.70
C VAL A 13 0.48 2.09 -2.56
N GLU A 14 -0.84 2.10 -2.59
CA GLU A 14 -1.67 0.90 -2.56
C GLU A 14 -2.81 1.03 -3.58
N ARG A 15 -3.28 -0.11 -4.10
CA ARG A 15 -4.40 -0.18 -5.03
C ARG A 15 -5.25 -1.40 -4.70
N ALA A 16 -6.55 -1.20 -4.53
CA ALA A 16 -7.51 -2.27 -4.34
C ALA A 16 -7.78 -3.00 -5.67
N GLY A 17 -8.22 -4.26 -5.59
CA GLY A 17 -8.64 -5.05 -6.75
C GLY A 17 -7.52 -5.52 -7.68
N LEU A 18 -6.25 -5.27 -7.36
CA LEU A 18 -5.13 -5.86 -8.10
C LEU A 18 -4.89 -7.31 -7.67
N PRO A 19 -4.67 -8.24 -8.61
CA PRO A 19 -4.19 -9.57 -8.26
C PRO A 19 -2.80 -9.51 -7.63
N LEU A 20 -2.48 -10.51 -6.82
CA LEU A 20 -1.17 -10.64 -6.19
C LEU A 20 -0.12 -11.04 -7.24
N SER A 21 0.51 -10.06 -7.88
CA SER A 21 1.54 -10.30 -8.89
C SER A 21 2.76 -9.39 -8.70
N LEU A 22 3.92 -9.89 -9.12
CA LEU A 22 5.16 -9.13 -9.09
C LEU A 22 5.11 -7.89 -9.99
N GLU A 23 4.44 -8.01 -11.14
CA GLU A 23 4.22 -6.90 -12.06
C GLU A 23 3.46 -5.75 -11.40
N ASN A 24 2.37 -6.07 -10.68
CA ASN A 24 1.59 -5.09 -9.94
C ASN A 24 2.43 -4.38 -8.87
N PHE A 25 3.29 -5.11 -8.15
CA PHE A 25 4.20 -4.48 -7.21
C PHE A 25 5.26 -3.59 -7.87
N ARG A 26 5.76 -3.96 -9.06
CA ARG A 26 6.69 -3.12 -9.84
C ARG A 26 6.04 -1.82 -10.28
N LEU A 27 4.78 -1.87 -10.73
CA LEU A 27 4.02 -0.67 -11.09
C LEU A 27 3.84 0.26 -9.87
N LEU A 28 3.45 -0.29 -8.71
CA LEU A 28 3.31 0.49 -7.48
C LEU A 28 4.66 1.06 -6.98
N LEU A 29 5.76 0.33 -7.19
CA LEU A 29 7.10 0.80 -6.89
C LEU A 29 7.50 1.96 -7.80
N ALA A 30 7.29 1.84 -9.12
CA ALA A 30 7.57 2.90 -10.07
C ALA A 30 6.77 4.19 -9.74
N GLU A 31 5.47 4.04 -9.46
CA GLU A 31 4.62 5.15 -9.03
C GLU A 31 5.12 5.80 -7.74
N GLY A 32 5.45 4.99 -6.72
CA GLY A 32 5.93 5.50 -5.43
C GLY A 32 7.29 6.18 -5.52
N PHE A 33 8.18 5.66 -6.35
CA PHE A 33 9.52 6.23 -6.56
C PHE A 33 9.45 7.55 -7.33
N ALA A 34 8.61 7.65 -8.34
CA ALA A 34 8.43 8.86 -9.15
C ALA A 34 7.98 10.09 -8.35
N ARG A 35 7.37 9.89 -7.17
CA ARG A 35 6.92 11.00 -6.30
C ARG A 35 8.06 11.81 -5.69
N THR A 36 9.25 11.24 -5.50
CA THR A 36 10.36 11.93 -4.83
C THR A 36 11.71 11.76 -5.52
N GLY A 37 11.96 10.63 -6.19
CA GLY A 37 13.27 10.29 -6.77
C GLY A 37 14.42 10.17 -5.76
N LYS A 38 14.13 10.22 -4.44
CA LYS A 38 15.15 10.18 -3.38
C LYS A 38 15.70 8.76 -3.22
N SER A 39 16.95 8.67 -2.73
CA SER A 39 17.56 7.39 -2.37
C SER A 39 16.71 6.62 -1.35
N VAL A 40 16.36 5.40 -1.71
CA VAL A 40 15.55 4.50 -0.89
C VAL A 40 16.45 3.69 0.03
N ARG A 41 16.12 3.66 1.32
CA ARG A 41 16.83 2.85 2.33
C ARG A 41 16.07 1.59 2.74
N LEU A 42 14.76 1.55 2.48
CA LEU A 42 13.91 0.40 2.81
C LEU A 42 12.73 0.33 1.85
N LEU A 43 12.50 -0.87 1.34
CA LEU A 43 11.33 -1.25 0.55
C LEU A 43 10.45 -2.19 1.39
N GLY A 44 9.16 -1.89 1.48
CA GLY A 44 8.18 -2.71 2.18
C GLY A 44 7.02 -3.10 1.26
N VAL A 45 6.76 -4.40 1.15
CA VAL A 45 5.62 -4.94 0.41
C VAL A 45 4.56 -5.40 1.42
N GLY A 46 3.30 -5.10 1.16
CA GLY A 46 2.20 -5.47 2.03
C GLY A 46 0.92 -5.65 1.22
N VAL A 47 0.09 -6.59 1.64
CA VAL A 47 -1.22 -6.90 1.07
C VAL A 47 -2.28 -6.71 2.15
N ARG A 48 -3.49 -6.36 1.73
CA ARG A 48 -4.66 -6.34 2.61
C ARG A 48 -5.49 -7.58 2.29
N PHE A 49 -5.75 -8.39 3.32
CA PHE A 49 -6.68 -9.51 3.19
C PHE A 49 -8.11 -8.97 3.04
N ALA A 50 -8.95 -9.73 2.34
CA ALA A 50 -10.38 -9.44 2.31
C ALA A 50 -10.92 -9.44 3.75
N SER A 51 -11.79 -8.49 4.06
CA SER A 51 -12.57 -8.57 5.30
C SER A 51 -13.47 -9.79 5.20
N ILE A 52 -13.41 -10.66 6.20
CA ILE A 52 -14.51 -11.60 6.43
C ILE A 52 -15.72 -10.73 6.73
N ALA A 53 -16.88 -11.04 6.14
CA ALA A 53 -18.10 -10.32 6.44
C ALA A 53 -18.37 -10.46 7.94
N VAL A 54 -18.06 -9.41 8.70
CA VAL A 54 -18.64 -9.24 10.03
C VAL A 54 -20.10 -8.94 9.75
N GLU A 55 -21.00 -9.73 10.34
CA GLU A 55 -22.43 -9.48 10.29
C GLU A 55 -22.65 -7.98 10.49
N GLN A 56 -23.24 -7.31 9.49
CA GLN A 56 -23.35 -5.86 9.50
C GLN A 56 -24.26 -5.46 10.66
N ALA A 57 -23.66 -5.23 11.82
CA ALA A 57 -24.34 -4.69 12.98
C ALA A 57 -24.71 -3.25 12.64
N GLN A 58 -25.94 -3.06 12.16
CA GLN A 58 -26.53 -1.74 12.06
C GLN A 58 -26.66 -1.18 13.48
N LEU A 59 -25.90 -0.12 13.77
CA LEU A 59 -25.98 0.56 15.05
C LEU A 59 -27.33 1.28 15.17
N SER A 60 -27.92 1.26 16.37
CA SER A 60 -29.09 2.08 16.66
C SER A 60 -28.68 3.55 16.62
N LEU A 61 -29.58 4.39 16.09
CA LEU A 61 -29.45 5.85 16.19
C LEU A 61 -29.99 6.38 17.52
N LEU A 62 -30.44 5.47 18.40
CA LEU A 62 -30.96 5.72 19.75
C LEU A 62 -29.94 5.28 20.79
#